data_AF-A0A6J0PED3-F1
#
_entry.id   AF-A0A6J0PED3-F1
#
_cell.length_a   1.000
_cell.length_b   1.000
_cell.length_c   1.000
_cell.angle_alpha   90.00
_cell.angle_beta   90.00
_cell.angle_gamma   90.00
#
_symmetry.space_group_name_H-M   'P 1'
#
loop_
_entity.id
_entity.type
_entity.pdbx_description
1 polymer ?
#
loop_
_entity_poly.entity_id
_entity_poly.type
_entity_poly.pdbx_seq_one_letter_code
_entity_poly.pdbx_strand_id
1 'polypeptide(L)'
;MESVDYPYVLALIDEFPSAHYKIVAVSSSDPIYSQVFDSRSGRWELKGQFPGKFSYLGNAVFLDGLLFVLSHEPDHLLTFDPIGGDWNLVDVAMPRVVCSHILDYEDRLFLVGGVEVLECIAGVGIWELDLPKKEWRSICFMPDEFFRVFRHGRLTQFRFSTVARRGIVCFFNNLYTTVLMFDLPARRWWWPLMLPHAWGRRFWFGHAIEPRIDPLKGSDGRRTEDKDDRESE
;
A
#
# COMPACT_ATOMS: atom_id res chain seq x y z
N MET A 1 22.14 4.06 27.63
CA MET A 1 22.32 4.19 26.17
C MET A 1 21.01 4.75 25.67
N GLU A 2 20.95 6.07 25.48
CA GLU A 2 19.73 6.72 24.97
C GLU A 2 19.47 6.20 23.56
N SER A 3 18.30 5.61 23.31
CA SER A 3 17.93 5.22 21.96
C SER A 3 17.74 6.50 21.17
N VAL A 4 18.56 6.71 20.15
CA VAL A 4 18.36 7.80 19.21
C VAL A 4 17.05 7.54 18.47
N ASP A 5 16.08 8.40 18.69
CA ASP A 5 14.77 8.34 18.05
C ASP A 5 14.92 8.81 16.60
N TYR A 6 14.77 7.89 15.64
CA TYR A 6 14.84 8.22 14.23
C TYR A 6 13.41 8.23 13.66
N PRO A 7 12.92 9.39 13.21
CA PRO A 7 11.63 9.42 12.53
C PRO A 7 11.72 8.64 11.21
N TYR A 8 10.61 8.03 10.82
CA TYR A 8 10.49 7.32 9.55
C TYR A 8 9.25 7.79 8.79
N VAL A 9 9.31 7.65 7.46
CA VAL A 9 8.19 7.99 6.58
C VAL A 9 7.12 6.92 6.73
N LEU A 10 5.91 7.35 7.05
CA LEU A 10 4.73 6.51 7.18
C LEU A 10 3.97 6.43 5.85
N ALA A 11 3.80 7.57 5.18
CA ALA A 11 2.99 7.66 3.98
C ALA A 11 3.44 8.79 3.05
N LEU A 12 3.15 8.62 1.76
CA LEU A 12 3.13 9.67 0.75
C LEU A 12 1.67 9.83 0.30
N ILE A 13 1.15 11.04 0.41
CA ILE A 13 -0.18 11.40 -0.08
C ILE A 13 0.01 12.19 -1.37
N ASP A 14 -0.40 11.61 -2.49
CA ASP A 14 -0.39 12.28 -3.81
C ASP A 14 -1.73 12.98 -4.05
N GLU A 15 -1.69 14.23 -4.52
CA GLU A 15 -2.90 15.03 -4.76
C GLU A 15 -3.15 15.17 -6.27
N PHE A 16 -3.43 14.06 -6.95
CA PHE A 16 -3.77 14.06 -8.37
C PHE A 16 -5.09 14.82 -8.65
N PRO A 17 -5.19 15.66 -9.71
CA PRO A 17 -4.21 15.87 -10.78
C PRO A 17 -3.16 16.96 -10.51
N SER A 18 -3.16 17.57 -9.33
CA SER A 18 -2.12 18.55 -8.98
C SER A 18 -0.77 17.85 -8.79
N ALA A 19 0.33 18.51 -9.16
CA ALA A 19 1.67 17.96 -8.96
C ALA A 19 2.17 18.14 -7.51
N HIS A 20 1.26 18.22 -6.54
CA HIS A 20 1.54 18.42 -5.14
C HIS A 20 1.36 17.12 -4.38
N TYR A 21 2.22 16.93 -3.38
CA TYR A 21 2.17 15.80 -2.48
C TYR A 21 2.43 16.25 -1.05
N LYS A 22 2.03 15.39 -0.10
CA LYS A 22 2.42 15.48 1.30
C LYS A 22 3.17 14.23 1.72
N ILE A 23 4.16 14.38 2.58
CA ILE A 23 4.85 13.24 3.22
C ILE A 23 4.50 13.26 4.69
N VAL A 24 4.03 12.13 5.21
CA VAL A 24 3.77 11.97 6.64
C VAL A 24 4.90 11.13 7.23
N ALA A 25 5.55 11.67 8.25
CA ALA A 25 6.59 11.00 9.02
C ALA A 25 6.19 10.93 10.48
N VAL A 26 6.61 9.87 11.16
CA VAL A 26 6.32 9.62 12.58
C VAL A 26 7.60 9.31 13.35
N SER A 27 7.63 9.64 14.64
CA SER A 27 8.71 9.23 15.54
C SER A 27 8.65 7.73 15.87
N SER A 28 9.76 7.20 16.38
CA SER A 28 9.84 5.86 16.97
C SER A 28 9.69 5.87 18.50
N SER A 29 9.61 7.05 19.10
CA SER A 29 9.36 7.25 20.54
C SER A 29 7.88 7.11 20.92
N ASP A 30 7.66 6.79 22.20
CA ASP A 30 6.40 6.99 22.90
C ASP A 30 6.49 8.32 23.68
N PRO A 31 5.58 9.28 23.45
CA PRO A 31 4.44 9.25 22.54
C PRO A 31 4.86 9.45 21.07
N ILE A 32 4.04 8.94 20.14
CA ILE A 32 4.31 9.10 18.71
C ILE A 32 4.03 10.54 18.29
N TYR A 33 5.01 11.20 17.69
CA TYR A 33 4.87 12.51 17.09
C TYR A 33 4.77 12.36 15.57
N SER A 34 3.86 13.10 14.96
CA SER A 34 3.62 13.11 13.52
C SER A 34 3.95 14.46 12.91
N GLN A 35 4.71 14.42 11.82
CA GLN A 35 5.09 15.59 11.04
C GLN A 35 4.63 15.41 9.61
N VAL A 36 4.16 16.49 9.01
CA VAL A 36 3.68 16.50 7.62
C VAL A 36 4.48 17.50 6.82
N PHE A 37 5.13 17.02 5.77
CA PHE A 37 5.71 17.86 4.74
C PHE A 37 4.64 18.25 3.74
N ASP A 38 4.52 19.53 3.39
CA ASP A 38 3.71 19.97 2.26
C ASP A 38 4.62 20.48 1.13
N SER A 39 4.53 19.86 -0.04
CA SER A 39 5.28 20.27 -1.23
C SER A 39 4.98 21.70 -1.71
N ARG A 40 3.82 22.27 -1.37
CA ARG A 40 3.44 23.66 -1.71
C ARG A 40 4.24 24.68 -0.91
N SER A 41 4.41 24.43 0.38
CA SER A 41 5.16 25.31 1.28
C SER A 41 6.64 24.95 1.33
N GLY A 42 6.99 23.70 0.96
CA GLY A 42 8.34 23.14 1.06
C GLY A 42 8.78 22.94 2.51
N ARG A 43 7.83 22.77 3.45
CA ARG A 43 8.12 22.75 4.90
C ARG A 43 7.49 21.54 5.57
N TRP A 44 8.17 21.08 6.62
CA TRP A 44 7.64 20.15 7.61
C TRP A 44 6.90 20.92 8.71
N GLU A 45 5.74 20.41 9.10
CA GLU A 45 4.96 20.93 10.22
C GLU A 45 4.68 19.79 11.21
N LEU A 46 4.88 20.05 12.50
CA LEU A 46 4.39 19.15 13.55
C LEU A 46 2.86 19.23 13.58
N LYS A 47 2.18 18.11 13.37
CA LYS A 47 0.72 18.07 13.26
C LYS A 47 0.05 17.43 14.45
N GLY A 48 0.55 16.28 14.91
CA GLY A 48 -0.16 15.50 15.92
C GLY A 48 0.75 14.71 16.83
N GLN A 49 0.21 14.37 17.99
CA GLN A 49 0.82 13.45 18.93
C GLN A 49 -0.20 12.39 19.33
N PHE A 50 0.22 11.14 19.43
CA PHE A 50 -0.64 10.04 19.87
C PHE A 50 0.01 9.28 21.05
N PRO A 51 -0.67 9.16 22.21
CA PRO A 51 -0.11 8.48 23.40
C PRO A 51 -0.19 6.95 23.31
N GLY A 52 -0.05 6.38 22.11
CA GLY A 52 -0.14 4.94 21.86
C GLY A 52 1.20 4.25 22.06
N LYS A 53 1.21 3.18 22.86
CA LYS A 53 2.34 2.27 22.99
C LYS A 53 2.26 1.19 21.93
N PHE A 54 2.90 1.42 20.80
CA PHE A 54 3.07 0.45 19.73
C PHE A 54 4.55 0.18 19.50
N SER A 55 4.90 -1.01 19.05
CA SER A 55 6.28 -1.30 18.63
C SER A 55 6.64 -0.51 17.37
N TYR A 56 5.72 -0.38 16.42
CA TYR A 56 5.83 0.50 15.25
C TYR A 56 4.47 0.69 14.55
N LEU A 57 4.39 1.69 13.67
CA LEU A 57 3.29 1.87 12.73
C LEU A 57 3.66 1.24 11.38
N GLY A 58 2.82 0.33 10.91
CA GLY A 58 2.95 -0.39 9.66
C GLY A 58 2.56 0.46 8.45
N ASN A 59 2.13 -0.21 7.39
CA ASN A 59 1.75 0.50 6.16
C ASN A 59 0.46 1.32 6.35
N ALA A 60 0.30 2.34 5.51
CA ALA A 60 -0.80 3.28 5.56
C ALA A 60 -1.46 3.48 4.19
N VAL A 61 -2.73 3.89 4.20
CA VAL A 61 -3.56 4.16 3.02
C VAL A 61 -4.30 5.48 3.22
N PHE A 62 -4.33 6.34 2.20
CA PHE A 62 -5.08 7.59 2.23
C PHE A 62 -6.45 7.39 1.59
N LEU A 63 -7.52 7.56 2.37
CA LEU A 63 -8.90 7.38 1.94
C LEU A 63 -9.79 8.42 2.64
N ASP A 64 -10.65 9.08 1.86
CA ASP A 64 -11.61 10.09 2.35
C ASP A 64 -10.99 11.18 3.24
N GLY A 65 -9.77 11.62 2.90
CA GLY A 65 -9.08 12.68 3.63
C GLY A 65 -8.31 12.21 4.88
N LEU A 66 -8.39 10.93 5.23
CA LEU A 66 -7.72 10.35 6.39
C LEU A 66 -6.67 9.32 5.97
N LEU A 67 -5.59 9.24 6.73
CA LEU A 67 -4.65 8.12 6.65
C LEU A 67 -5.12 7.01 7.57
N PHE A 68 -5.49 5.87 7.01
CA PHE A 68 -5.66 4.62 7.73
C PHE A 68 -4.29 3.97 7.92
N VAL A 69 -3.96 3.55 9.13
CA VAL A 69 -2.63 3.08 9.51
C VAL A 69 -2.74 1.82 10.35
N LEU A 70 -1.97 0.79 10.03
CA LEU A 70 -1.83 -0.37 10.92
C LEU A 70 -0.84 -0.06 12.05
N SER A 71 -1.16 -0.43 13.28
CA SER A 71 -0.16 -0.54 14.35
C SER A 71 0.26 -2.00 14.54
N HIS A 72 1.39 -2.20 15.21
CA HIS A 72 1.87 -3.52 15.60
C HIS A 72 2.26 -3.57 17.06
N GLU A 73 1.90 -4.68 17.70
CA GLU A 73 2.14 -4.95 19.13
C GLU A 73 1.68 -3.79 20.03
N PRO A 74 0.36 -3.60 20.21
CA PRO A 74 -0.77 -4.38 19.67
C PRO A 74 -1.20 -4.00 18.24
N ASP A 75 -1.85 -4.96 17.56
CA ASP A 75 -2.42 -4.76 16.22
C ASP A 75 -3.76 -4.00 16.30
N HIS A 76 -3.77 -2.77 15.77
CA HIS A 76 -4.96 -1.92 15.63
C HIS A 76 -5.00 -1.26 14.25
N LEU A 77 -6.18 -0.77 13.91
CA LEU A 77 -6.36 0.20 12.83
C LEU A 77 -6.49 1.60 13.44
N LEU A 78 -5.66 2.52 12.99
CA LEU A 78 -5.66 3.92 13.37
C LEU A 78 -6.11 4.79 12.19
N THR A 79 -6.59 5.98 12.50
CA THR A 79 -6.74 7.06 11.54
C THR A 79 -5.92 8.27 11.95
N PHE A 80 -5.38 8.98 10.97
CA PHE A 80 -4.69 10.25 11.14
C PHE A 80 -5.22 11.28 10.16
N ASP A 81 -5.62 12.45 10.66
CA ASP A 81 -5.92 13.61 9.84
C ASP A 81 -4.62 14.39 9.56
N PRO A 82 -4.10 14.40 8.32
CA PRO A 82 -2.87 15.13 7.98
C PRO A 82 -3.03 16.66 8.01
N ILE A 83 -4.26 17.18 8.04
CA ILE A 83 -4.55 18.62 8.09
C ILE A 83 -4.63 19.08 9.55
N GLY A 84 -5.53 18.48 10.32
CA GLY A 84 -5.79 18.83 11.73
C GLY A 84 -4.78 18.23 12.71
N GLY A 85 -4.21 17.07 12.38
CA GLY A 85 -3.25 16.36 13.23
C GLY A 85 -3.86 15.37 14.21
N ASP A 86 -5.16 15.10 14.10
CA ASP A 86 -5.87 14.22 15.01
C ASP A 86 -5.58 12.75 14.71
N TRP A 87 -5.23 11.99 15.76
CA TRP A 87 -5.08 10.55 15.72
C TRP A 87 -6.23 9.87 16.46
N ASN A 88 -6.84 8.85 15.85
CA ASN A 88 -7.94 8.10 16.45
C ASN A 88 -7.77 6.59 16.28
N LEU A 89 -8.15 5.83 17.31
CA LEU A 89 -8.33 4.38 17.20
C LEU A 89 -9.63 4.08 16.46
N VAL A 90 -9.57 3.26 15.42
CA VAL A 90 -10.76 2.71 14.78
C VAL A 90 -11.24 1.55 15.63
N ASP A 91 -12.48 1.65 16.13
CA ASP A 91 -13.13 0.61 16.91
C ASP A 91 -13.54 -0.56 16.01
N VAL A 92 -12.57 -1.43 15.70
CA VAL A 92 -12.73 -2.66 14.92
C VAL A 92 -11.86 -3.77 15.51
N ALA A 93 -12.39 -4.99 15.55
CA ALA A 93 -11.62 -6.15 15.96
C ALA A 93 -10.69 -6.62 14.82
N MET A 94 -9.38 -6.50 15.00
CA MET A 94 -8.39 -6.93 14.01
C MET A 94 -8.33 -8.47 13.89
N PRO A 95 -8.30 -9.04 12.66
CA PRO A 95 -7.96 -10.44 12.44
C PRO A 95 -6.57 -10.73 12.99
N ARG A 96 -6.37 -11.93 13.55
CA ARG A 96 -5.05 -12.39 13.99
C ARG A 96 -4.23 -12.81 12.78
N VAL A 97 -3.47 -11.88 12.24
CA VAL A 97 -2.66 -12.07 11.05
C VAL A 97 -1.27 -11.48 11.23
N VAL A 98 -0.31 -12.03 10.50
CA VAL A 98 1.05 -11.49 10.37
C VAL A 98 1.31 -11.07 8.93
N CYS A 99 2.40 -10.35 8.69
CA CYS A 99 2.70 -9.79 7.37
C CYS A 99 1.51 -8.98 6.83
N SER A 100 0.83 -8.25 7.72
CA SER A 100 -0.38 -7.54 7.36
C SER A 100 -0.08 -6.36 6.44
N HIS A 101 -1.02 -6.10 5.55
CA HIS A 101 -0.97 -4.98 4.63
C HIS A 101 -2.37 -4.45 4.37
N ILE A 102 -2.61 -3.16 4.63
CA ILE A 102 -3.86 -2.50 4.21
C ILE A 102 -3.75 -1.90 2.81
N LEU A 103 -4.85 -1.89 2.08
CA LEU A 103 -4.96 -1.25 0.76
C LEU A 103 -6.38 -0.68 0.56
N ASP A 104 -6.52 0.32 -0.30
CA ASP A 104 -7.80 0.79 -0.81
C ASP A 104 -8.11 0.22 -2.20
N TYR A 105 -9.40 0.06 -2.48
CA TYR A 105 -9.92 -0.14 -3.82
C TYR A 105 -11.40 0.27 -3.88
N GLU A 106 -11.77 1.16 -4.82
CA GLU A 106 -13.15 1.68 -4.98
C GLU A 106 -13.78 2.13 -3.65
N ASP A 107 -13.08 3.03 -2.94
CA ASP A 107 -13.48 3.64 -1.67
C ASP A 107 -13.72 2.64 -0.52
N ARG A 108 -13.12 1.45 -0.62
CA ARG A 108 -13.20 0.39 0.39
C ARG A 108 -11.81 0.01 0.87
N LEU A 109 -11.74 -0.34 2.15
CA LEU A 109 -10.49 -0.74 2.80
C LEU A 109 -10.40 -2.26 2.88
N PHE A 110 -9.27 -2.80 2.45
CA PHE A 110 -8.96 -4.22 2.53
C PHE A 110 -7.72 -4.46 3.37
N LEU A 111 -7.70 -5.60 4.04
CA LEU A 111 -6.55 -6.13 4.77
C LEU A 111 -6.11 -7.42 4.11
N VAL A 112 -4.81 -7.56 3.95
CA VAL A 112 -4.15 -8.77 3.51
C VAL A 112 -3.26 -9.25 4.65
N GLY A 113 -3.15 -10.56 4.86
CA GLY A 113 -2.29 -11.08 5.91
C GLY A 113 -2.19 -12.60 5.92
N GLY A 114 -1.12 -13.09 6.54
CA GLY A 114 -0.88 -14.50 6.80
C GLY A 114 -1.60 -14.94 8.07
N VAL A 115 -2.39 -16.00 7.99
CA VAL A 115 -3.04 -16.60 9.16
C VAL A 115 -2.05 -17.55 9.83
N GLU A 116 -1.71 -17.29 11.10
CA GLU A 116 -0.79 -18.15 11.85
C GLU A 116 -1.52 -19.26 12.62
N VAL A 117 -0.97 -20.47 12.52
CA VAL A 117 -1.33 -21.64 13.33
C VAL A 117 -0.05 -22.22 13.88
N LEU A 118 0.07 -22.33 15.21
CA LEU A 118 1.30 -22.80 15.88
C LEU A 118 2.56 -22.05 15.39
N GLU A 119 2.50 -20.71 15.38
CA GLU A 119 3.61 -19.82 14.97
C GLU A 119 4.06 -19.97 13.50
N CYS A 120 3.29 -20.69 12.69
CA CYS A 120 3.55 -20.89 11.27
C CYS A 120 2.41 -20.28 10.46
N ILE A 121 2.74 -19.51 9.42
CA ILE A 121 1.72 -19.05 8.46
C ILE A 121 1.16 -20.29 7.75
N ALA A 122 -0.12 -20.57 7.98
CA ALA A 122 -0.84 -21.72 7.44
C ALA A 122 -1.62 -21.37 6.17
N GLY A 123 -1.88 -20.08 5.93
CA GLY A 123 -2.53 -19.58 4.73
C GLY A 123 -2.43 -18.07 4.64
N VAL A 124 -2.88 -17.51 3.51
CA VAL A 124 -2.93 -16.06 3.29
C VAL A 124 -4.36 -15.67 2.95
N GLY A 125 -4.89 -14.71 3.67
CA GLY A 125 -6.26 -14.23 3.51
C GLY A 125 -6.33 -12.78 3.08
N ILE A 126 -7.50 -12.42 2.57
CA ILE A 126 -7.89 -11.07 2.22
C ILE A 126 -9.26 -10.79 2.85
N TRP A 127 -9.36 -9.67 3.56
CA TRP A 127 -10.56 -9.22 4.24
C TRP A 127 -10.95 -7.82 3.79
N GLU A 128 -12.24 -7.53 3.75
CA GLU A 128 -12.82 -6.20 3.52
C GLU A 128 -13.36 -5.65 4.84
N LEU A 129 -13.08 -4.38 5.13
CA LEU A 129 -13.61 -3.73 6.32
C LEU A 129 -15.07 -3.35 6.11
N ASP A 130 -15.97 -3.86 6.95
CA ASP A 130 -17.30 -3.30 7.11
C ASP A 130 -17.31 -2.38 8.33
N LEU A 131 -17.13 -1.08 8.08
CA LEU A 131 -17.14 -0.04 9.12
C LEU A 131 -18.45 0.00 9.92
N PRO A 132 -19.65 -0.01 9.29
CA PRO A 132 -20.92 -0.05 10.03
C PRO A 132 -21.03 -1.21 11.04
N LYS A 133 -20.53 -2.40 10.68
CA LYS A 133 -20.54 -3.58 11.55
C LYS A 133 -19.28 -3.73 12.39
N LYS A 134 -18.28 -2.86 12.21
CA LYS A 134 -17.00 -2.88 12.93
C LYS A 134 -16.31 -4.24 12.84
N GLU A 135 -16.32 -4.85 11.66
CA GLU A 135 -15.78 -6.19 11.43
C GLU A 135 -14.99 -6.29 10.12
N TRP A 136 -14.04 -7.22 10.07
CA TRP A 136 -13.34 -7.61 8.85
C TRP A 136 -13.97 -8.86 8.24
N ARG A 137 -14.53 -8.73 7.03
CA ARG A 137 -15.16 -9.84 6.32
C ARG A 137 -14.18 -10.53 5.41
N SER A 138 -14.04 -11.85 5.55
CA SER A 138 -13.20 -12.62 4.64
C SER A 138 -13.78 -12.62 3.23
N ILE A 139 -12.95 -12.25 2.25
CA ILE A 139 -13.30 -12.17 0.84
C ILE A 139 -12.72 -13.36 0.07
N CYS A 140 -11.47 -13.68 0.34
CA CYS A 140 -10.73 -14.72 -0.37
C CYS A 140 -9.57 -15.23 0.47
N PHE A 141 -9.23 -16.51 0.27
CA PHE A 141 -7.98 -17.11 0.74
C PHE A 141 -7.17 -17.58 -0.47
N MET A 142 -5.84 -17.48 -0.35
CA MET A 142 -4.92 -18.07 -1.32
C MET A 142 -5.15 -19.58 -1.38
N PRO A 143 -5.47 -20.15 -2.56
CA PRO A 143 -5.68 -21.60 -2.68
C PRO A 143 -4.42 -22.39 -2.31
N ASP A 144 -4.60 -23.59 -1.76
CA ASP A 144 -3.50 -24.43 -1.24
C ASP A 144 -2.40 -24.73 -2.27
N GLU A 145 -2.79 -24.89 -3.54
CA GLU A 145 -1.85 -25.11 -4.64
C GLU A 145 -0.91 -23.92 -4.84
N PHE A 146 -1.45 -22.70 -4.80
CA PHE A 146 -0.68 -21.47 -4.88
C PHE A 146 0.17 -21.30 -3.62
N PHE A 147 -0.42 -21.51 -2.46
CA PHE A 147 0.25 -21.32 -1.18
C PHE A 147 1.46 -22.24 -1.00
N ARG A 148 1.32 -23.53 -1.35
CA ARG A 148 2.42 -24.51 -1.27
C ARG A 148 3.62 -24.13 -2.10
N VAL A 149 3.39 -23.66 -3.33
CA VAL A 149 4.45 -23.19 -4.23
C VAL A 149 5.01 -21.86 -3.75
N PHE A 150 4.15 -20.92 -3.33
CA PHE A 150 4.54 -19.59 -2.87
C PHE A 150 5.46 -19.66 -1.65
N ARG A 151 5.17 -20.54 -0.68
CA ARG A 151 6.01 -20.75 0.50
C ARG A 151 7.23 -21.65 0.25
N HIS A 152 7.42 -22.13 -0.98
CA HIS A 152 8.53 -23.01 -1.38
C HIS A 152 8.67 -24.27 -0.51
N GLY A 153 7.55 -24.86 -0.08
CA GLY A 153 7.52 -26.06 0.76
C GLY A 153 8.00 -25.86 2.22
N ARG A 154 8.35 -24.64 2.65
CA ARG A 154 8.73 -24.36 4.04
C ARG A 154 7.50 -24.33 4.94
N LEU A 155 7.59 -25.03 6.07
CA LEU A 155 6.58 -25.02 7.13
C LEU A 155 6.86 -23.91 8.15
N THR A 156 8.14 -23.60 8.39
CA THR A 156 8.61 -22.59 9.35
C THR A 156 9.38 -21.47 8.63
N GLN A 157 9.47 -20.28 9.25
CA GLN A 157 10.22 -19.11 8.77
C GLN A 157 9.74 -18.49 7.45
N PHE A 158 8.58 -18.89 6.94
CA PHE A 158 7.98 -18.24 5.78
C PHE A 158 7.42 -16.87 6.18
N ARG A 159 7.88 -15.82 5.49
CA ARG A 159 7.39 -14.44 5.59
C ARG A 159 7.26 -13.86 4.18
N PHE A 160 6.32 -12.96 4.00
CA PHE A 160 6.08 -12.28 2.74
C PHE A 160 5.83 -10.80 2.95
N SER A 161 5.98 -10.04 1.87
CA SER A 161 5.62 -8.63 1.79
C SER A 161 4.57 -8.45 0.71
N THR A 162 3.74 -7.43 0.88
CA THR A 162 2.62 -7.13 -0.02
C THR A 162 2.73 -5.70 -0.52
N VAL A 163 2.36 -5.49 -1.77
CA VAL A 163 2.03 -4.16 -2.34
C VAL A 163 0.76 -4.28 -3.13
N ALA A 164 -0.02 -3.21 -3.20
CA ALA A 164 -1.21 -3.16 -4.02
C ALA A 164 -1.30 -1.85 -4.80
N ARG A 165 -1.92 -1.90 -5.98
CA ARG A 165 -2.26 -0.72 -6.77
C ARG A 165 -3.45 -1.04 -7.67
N ARG A 166 -4.47 -0.18 -7.67
CA ARG A 166 -5.63 -0.26 -8.57
C ARG A 166 -6.28 -1.65 -8.59
N GLY A 167 -6.50 -2.24 -7.41
CA GLY A 167 -7.14 -3.55 -7.27
C GLY A 167 -6.25 -4.75 -7.60
N ILE A 168 -5.00 -4.55 -8.00
CA ILE A 168 -4.02 -5.62 -8.17
C ILE A 168 -3.15 -5.70 -6.92
N VAL A 169 -3.13 -6.88 -6.29
CA VAL A 169 -2.33 -7.18 -5.11
C VAL A 169 -1.17 -8.09 -5.49
N CYS A 170 0.03 -7.74 -5.07
CA CYS A 170 1.26 -8.47 -5.33
C CYS A 170 1.86 -8.95 -4.01
N PHE A 171 2.14 -10.25 -3.95
CA PHE A 171 2.72 -10.94 -2.81
C PHE A 171 4.12 -11.37 -3.16
N PHE A 172 5.09 -11.11 -2.29
CA PHE A 172 6.48 -11.49 -2.49
C PHE A 172 7.03 -12.29 -1.33
N ASN A 173 7.56 -13.46 -1.64
CA ASN A 173 8.28 -14.27 -0.68
C ASN A 173 9.66 -13.66 -0.43
N ASN A 174 9.87 -13.20 0.80
CA ASN A 174 11.07 -12.43 1.20
C ASN A 174 12.37 -13.24 1.09
N LEU A 175 12.30 -14.58 1.07
CA LEU A 175 13.45 -15.47 0.97
C LEU A 175 13.72 -15.95 -0.47
N TYR A 176 12.65 -16.32 -1.18
CA TYR A 176 12.75 -17.09 -2.43
C TYR A 176 12.41 -16.30 -3.68
N THR A 177 12.18 -14.99 -3.58
CA THR A 177 11.91 -14.10 -4.72
C THR A 177 10.72 -14.51 -5.58
N THR A 178 9.86 -15.39 -5.05
CA THR A 178 8.62 -15.80 -5.70
C THR A 178 7.62 -14.67 -5.58
N VAL A 179 6.98 -14.34 -6.70
CA VAL A 179 5.90 -13.35 -6.76
C VAL A 179 4.61 -14.08 -7.08
N LEU A 180 3.54 -13.74 -6.38
CA LEU A 180 2.18 -14.15 -6.72
C LEU A 180 1.30 -12.92 -6.84
N MET A 181 0.39 -12.92 -7.81
CA MET A 181 -0.51 -11.80 -8.06
C MET A 181 -1.95 -12.20 -7.79
N PHE A 182 -2.75 -11.23 -7.37
CA PHE A 182 -4.18 -11.35 -7.16
C PHE A 182 -4.92 -10.13 -7.71
N ASP A 183 -6.05 -10.39 -8.35
CA ASP A 183 -6.92 -9.41 -8.99
C ASP A 183 -8.16 -9.36 -8.11
N LEU A 184 -8.30 -8.26 -7.38
CA LEU A 184 -9.34 -8.09 -6.37
C LEU A 184 -10.75 -8.04 -7.01
N PRO A 185 -10.99 -7.29 -8.11
CA PRO A 185 -12.26 -7.37 -8.85
C PRO A 185 -12.61 -8.77 -9.35
N ALA A 186 -11.67 -9.44 -10.02
CA ALA A 186 -11.93 -10.76 -10.62
C ALA A 186 -11.79 -11.92 -9.62
N ARG A 187 -11.29 -11.65 -8.42
CA ARG A 187 -10.95 -12.62 -7.36
C ARG A 187 -10.09 -13.77 -7.87
N ARG A 188 -9.10 -13.45 -8.70
CA ARG A 188 -8.28 -14.43 -9.40
C ARG A 188 -6.82 -14.34 -9.00
N TRP A 189 -6.21 -15.50 -8.75
CA TRP A 189 -4.78 -15.65 -8.49
C TRP A 189 -4.04 -16.04 -9.77
N TRP A 190 -2.82 -15.55 -9.97
CA TRP A 190 -1.96 -16.03 -11.06
C TRP A 190 -0.48 -15.80 -10.75
N TRP A 191 0.36 -16.61 -11.41
CA TRP A 191 1.79 -16.41 -11.46
C TRP A 191 2.12 -15.41 -12.56
N PRO A 192 2.84 -14.31 -12.27
CA PRO A 192 3.33 -13.44 -13.32
C PRO A 192 4.35 -14.19 -14.19
N LEU A 193 4.47 -13.79 -15.46
CA LEU A 193 5.52 -14.32 -16.33
C LEU A 193 6.89 -13.94 -15.77
N MET A 194 7.73 -14.95 -15.49
CA MET A 194 9.06 -14.73 -14.95
C MET A 194 9.91 -14.00 -16.01
N LEU A 195 10.49 -12.86 -15.65
CA LEU A 195 11.42 -12.15 -16.53
C LEU A 195 12.71 -12.99 -16.67
N PRO A 196 13.15 -13.34 -17.89
CA PRO A 196 14.22 -14.32 -18.10
C PRO A 196 15.61 -13.90 -17.58
N HIS A 197 15.81 -12.64 -17.13
CA HIS A 197 17.11 -12.10 -16.75
C HIS A 197 17.14 -11.32 -15.42
N ALA A 198 16.17 -11.54 -14.52
CA ALA A 198 16.15 -10.85 -13.22
C ALA A 198 17.16 -11.45 -12.20
N TRP A 199 18.43 -11.57 -12.59
CA TRP A 199 19.56 -11.86 -11.69
C TRP A 199 20.01 -10.56 -11.03
N GLY A 200 19.16 -10.04 -10.14
CA GLY A 200 19.34 -8.73 -9.53
C GLY A 200 18.31 -8.52 -8.44
N ARG A 201 18.44 -9.32 -7.37
CA ARG A 201 17.63 -9.21 -6.16
C ARG A 201 17.80 -7.81 -5.55
N ARG A 202 16.69 -7.08 -5.36
CA ARG A 202 16.31 -6.34 -4.13
C ARG A 202 15.45 -5.07 -4.27
N PHE A 203 14.91 -4.63 -5.42
CA PHE A 203 14.18 -3.33 -5.39
C PHE A 203 12.93 -3.22 -6.29
N TRP A 204 12.08 -4.25 -6.33
CA TRP A 204 10.79 -4.16 -7.06
C TRP A 204 9.60 -3.79 -6.17
N PHE A 205 9.78 -3.77 -4.85
CA PHE A 205 8.72 -3.45 -3.89
C PHE A 205 8.82 -1.98 -3.48
N GLY A 206 8.02 -1.16 -4.16
CA GLY A 206 7.81 0.25 -3.87
C GLY A 206 6.69 0.76 -4.77
N HIS A 207 6.05 1.86 -4.39
CA HIS A 207 5.20 2.58 -5.32
C HIS A 207 6.10 3.01 -6.49
N ALA A 208 5.91 2.41 -7.67
CA ALA A 208 6.47 2.95 -8.89
C ALA A 208 5.78 4.31 -9.12
N ILE A 209 6.46 5.39 -8.74
CA ILE A 209 6.11 6.72 -9.22
C ILE A 209 6.45 6.68 -10.69
N GLU A 210 5.42 6.64 -11.52
CA GLU A 210 5.58 6.83 -12.96
C GLU A 210 6.09 8.27 -13.13
N PRO A 211 7.35 8.50 -13.58
CA PRO A 211 7.78 9.84 -13.90
C PRO A 211 7.04 10.21 -15.18
N ARG A 212 5.83 10.75 -15.02
CA ARG A 212 4.99 11.38 -16.05
C ARG A 212 5.20 10.78 -17.44
N ILE A 213 4.54 9.66 -17.74
CA ILE A 213 4.26 9.35 -19.14
C ILE A 213 3.18 10.34 -19.55
N ASP A 214 3.60 11.46 -20.13
CA ASP A 214 2.69 12.35 -20.83
C ASP A 214 1.92 11.51 -21.86
N PRO A 215 0.59 11.65 -21.95
CA PRO A 215 -0.15 11.03 -23.03
C PRO A 215 0.35 11.66 -24.33
N LEU A 216 1.05 10.85 -25.14
CA LEU A 216 1.17 11.11 -26.56
C LEU A 216 -0.26 11.25 -27.07
N LYS A 217 -0.69 12.49 -27.33
CA LYS A 217 -1.92 12.76 -28.08
C LYS A 217 -1.82 11.94 -29.36
N GLY A 218 -2.64 10.89 -29.44
CA GLY A 218 -2.90 10.20 -30.68
C GLY A 218 -3.25 11.26 -31.71
N SER A 219 -2.46 11.26 -32.79
CA SER A 219 -2.62 12.11 -33.96
C SER A 219 -4.09 12.36 -34.29
N ASP A 220 -4.53 13.62 -34.19
CA ASP A 220 -5.70 14.11 -34.93
C ASP A 220 -5.33 14.07 -36.42
N GLY A 221 -5.43 12.87 -36.98
CA GLY A 221 -5.43 12.63 -38.41
C GLY A 221 -6.74 13.11 -39.02
N ARG A 222 -6.92 14.44 -39.06
CA ARG A 222 -7.79 15.09 -40.04
C ARG A 222 -6.97 16.16 -40.74
N ARG A 223 -6.26 15.75 -41.79
CA ARG A 223 -5.94 16.66 -42.90
C ARG A 223 -7.27 17.08 -43.51
N THR A 224 -7.71 18.29 -43.20
CA THR A 224 -8.55 19.05 -44.12
C THR A 224 -7.69 19.33 -45.35
N GLU A 225 -8.07 18.74 -46.48
CA GLU A 225 -7.61 19.18 -47.79
C GLU A 225 -8.24 20.55 -48.05
N ASP A 226 -7.51 21.62 -47.73
CA ASP A 226 -7.79 22.92 -48.34
C ASP A 226 -7.15 22.92 -49.72
N LYS A 227 -8.02 22.85 -50.72
CA LYS A 227 -7.77 23.44 -52.04
C LYS A 227 -7.66 24.94 -51.85
N ASP A 228 -6.56 25.54 -52.31
CA ASP A 228 -6.68 26.81 -53.01
C ASP A 228 -5.55 26.95 -54.04
N ASP A 229 -5.96 26.93 -55.31
CA ASP A 229 -5.21 27.38 -56.47
C ASP A 229 -5.03 28.90 -56.38
N ARG A 230 -3.79 29.41 -56.48
CA ARG A 230 -3.51 30.74 -57.06
C ARG A 230 -2.15 30.78 -57.77
N GLU A 231 -2.27 30.66 -59.09
CA GLU A 231 -1.64 31.40 -60.20
C GLU A 231 -0.46 32.37 -59.99
N SER A 232 0.35 32.43 -61.06
CA SER A 232 1.27 33.49 -61.56
C SER A 232 2.69 33.46 -60.95
N GLU A 233 3.80 33.33 -61.68
CA GLU A 233 4.17 33.60 -63.10
C GLU A 233 5.06 32.49 -63.68
#